data_AF-A0A1F6VGH4-F1
#
_entry.id   AF-A0A1F6VGH4-F1
#
_cell.length_a   1.000
_cell.length_b   1.000
_cell.length_c   1.000
_cell.angle_alpha   90.00
_cell.angle_beta   90.00
_cell.angle_gamma   90.00
#
_symmetry.space_group_name_H-M   'P 1'
#
loop_
_entity.id
_entity.type
_entity.pdbx_description
1 polymer ?
#
loop_
_entity_poly.entity_id
_entity_poly.type
_entity_poly.pdbx_seq_one_letter_code
_entity_poly.pdbx_strand_id
1 'polypeptide(L)' 'MEHRWSVREPHQCSVIVDCPRSGLAAAQLRNIGIGGMFVETDQVDLPLNALISVAFTLGRDDN' A
#
# COMPACT_ATOMS: atom_id res chain seq x y z
N MET A 1 -6.75 21.21 -2.94
CA MET A 1 -6.08 20.04 -2.33
C MET A 1 -4.63 20.45 -2.06
N GLU A 2 -4.41 21.33 -1.08
CA GLU A 2 -3.17 22.14 -1.01
C GLU A 2 -2.32 21.87 0.25
N HIS A 3 -2.73 20.93 1.10
CA HIS A 3 -2.03 20.62 2.36
C HIS A 3 -1.22 19.32 2.30
N ARG A 4 -1.11 18.69 1.13
CA ARG A 4 -0.35 17.44 1.00
C ARG A 4 1.10 17.77 0.64
N TRP A 5 2.04 17.34 1.47
CA TRP A 5 3.48 17.57 1.25
C TRP A 5 4.07 16.79 0.06
N SER A 6 3.34 15.82 -0.50
CA SER A 6 3.78 15.09 -1.69
C SER A 6 2.59 14.68 -2.56
N VAL A 7 2.83 14.65 -3.87
CA VAL A 7 1.91 14.09 -4.86
C VAL A 7 1.80 12.59 -4.64
N ARG A 8 0.61 12.03 -4.91
CA ARG A 8 0.45 10.57 -4.99
C ARG A 8 0.52 10.16 -6.45
N GLU A 9 1.45 9.26 -6.74
CA GLU A 9 1.55 8.65 -8.05
C GLU A 9 0.56 7.49 -8.14
N PRO A 10 -0.34 7.47 -9.14
CA PRO A 10 -1.10 6.27 -9.47
C PRO A 10 -0.13 5.13 -9.80
N HIS A 11 -0.24 4.02 -9.09
CA HIS A 11 0.58 2.84 -9.35
C HIS A 11 -0.23 1.60 -8.98
N GLN A 12 -0.29 0.63 -9.90
CA GLN A 12 -1.03 -0.61 -9.72
C GLN A 12 -0.08 -1.78 -9.69
N CYS A 13 0.08 -2.38 -8.51
CA CYS A 13 0.85 -3.61 -8.35
C CYS A 13 0.34 -4.43 -7.16
N SER A 14 0.65 -5.72 -7.19
CA SER A 14 0.37 -6.62 -6.07
C SER A 14 1.25 -6.27 -4.86
N VAL A 15 0.63 -6.24 -3.69
CA VAL A 15 1.29 -6.00 -2.40
C VAL A 15 0.98 -7.17 -1.48
N ILE A 16 1.97 -7.62 -0.72
CA ILE A 16 1.76 -8.50 0.41
C ILE A 16 1.74 -7.65 1.68
N VAL A 17 0.67 -7.75 2.44
CA VAL A 17 0.51 -7.11 3.76
C VAL A 17 0.63 -8.17 4.83
N ASP A 18 1.59 -8.01 5.74
CA ASP A 18 1.72 -8.83 6.93
C ASP A 18 1.23 -8.06 8.15
N CYS A 19 0.16 -8.55 8.78
CA CYS A 19 -0.31 -8.04 10.05
C CYS A 19 -0.13 -9.13 11.12
N PRO A 20 0.64 -8.89 12.20
CA PRO A 20 0.88 -9.91 13.22
C PRO A 20 -0.37 -10.53 13.85
N ARG A 21 -1.50 -9.81 13.83
CA ARG A 21 -2.78 -10.28 14.39
C ARG A 21 -3.68 -11.00 13.39
N SER A 22 -3.53 -10.72 12.10
CA SER A 22 -4.43 -11.20 11.03
C SER A 22 -3.74 -12.09 10.00
N GLY A 23 -2.40 -12.19 10.05
CA GLY A 23 -1.58 -12.94 9.11
C GLY A 23 -1.24 -12.16 7.83
N LEU A 24 -0.87 -12.92 6.81
CA LEU A 24 -0.50 -12.41 5.49
C LEU A 24 -1.73 -12.26 4.59
N ALA A 25 -1.82 -11.13 3.89
CA ALA A 25 -2.87 -10.82 2.93
C ALA A 25 -2.28 -10.36 1.59
N ALA A 26 -2.78 -10.91 0.49
CA ALA A 26 -2.57 -10.33 -0.83
C ALA A 26 -3.51 -9.13 -1.01
N ALA A 27 -2.98 -8.03 -1.54
CA ALA A 27 -3.71 -6.79 -1.71
C ALA A 27 -3.22 -6.04 -2.95
N GLN A 28 -3.94 -4.97 -3.33
CA GLN A 28 -3.62 -4.17 -4.51
C GLN A 28 -3.21 -2.75 -4.14
N LEU A 29 -2.01 -2.33 -4.56
CA LEU A 29 -1.62 -0.93 -4.53
C LEU A 29 -2.45 -0.16 -5.56
N ARG A 30 -2.98 0.99 -5.17
CA ARG A 30 -3.71 1.88 -6.08
C ARG A 30 -2.99 3.20 -6.31
N ASN A 31 -2.24 3.67 -5.32
CA ASN A 31 -1.35 4.82 -5.41
C ASN A 31 -0.33 4.84 -4.27
N ILE A 32 0.78 5.53 -4.51
CA ILE A 32 1.88 5.67 -3.55
C ILE A 32 2.39 7.11 -3.54
N GLY A 33 2.84 7.57 -2.37
CA GLY A 33 3.61 8.79 -2.23
C GLY A 33 4.62 8.62 -1.09
N ILE A 34 5.48 9.62 -0.89
CA ILE A 34 6.56 9.57 0.13
C ILE A 34 6.01 9.31 1.54
N GLY A 35 4.84 9.85 1.87
CA GLY A 35 4.22 9.66 3.19
C GLY A 35 3.44 8.35 3.35
N GLY A 36 3.29 7.55 2.29
CA GLY A 36 2.59 6.26 2.37
C GLY A 36 1.74 5.92 1.15
N MET A 37 1.06 4.78 1.24
CA MET A 37 0.34 4.12 0.14
C MET A 37 -1.15 3.97 0.42
N PHE A 38 -1.93 3.76 -0.64
CA PHE A 38 -3.31 3.28 -0.53
C PHE A 38 -3.35 1.87 -1.10
N VAL A 39 -3.67 0.92 -0.23
CA VAL A 39 -3.74 -0.51 -0.53
C VAL A 39 -5.18 -0.94 -0.33
N GLU A 40 -5.75 -1.58 -1.35
CA GLU A 40 -7.06 -2.18 -1.31
C GLU A 40 -6.94 -3.62 -0.84
N THR A 41 -7.47 -3.91 0.35
CA THR A 41 -7.40 -5.20 1.04
C THR A 41 -8.75 -5.89 0.94
N ASP A 42 -9.10 -6.38 -0.25
CA ASP A 42 -10.43 -6.90 -0.63
C ASP A 42 -11.27 -7.50 0.51
N GLN A 43 -10.74 -8.49 1.24
CA GLN A 43 -11.48 -9.22 2.29
C GLN A 43 -10.81 -9.20 3.66
N VAL A 44 -9.76 -8.40 3.85
CA VAL A 44 -9.03 -8.35 5.13
C VAL A 44 -9.31 -7.03 5.82
N ASP A 45 -9.97 -7.12 6.97
CA ASP A 45 -10.18 -5.98 7.86
C ASP A 45 -8.91 -5.76 8.70
N LEU A 46 -8.22 -4.65 8.43
CA LEU A 46 -7.05 -4.22 9.17
C LEU A 46 -7.49 -3.16 10.19
N PRO A 47 -7.31 -3.41 11.50
CA PRO A 47 -7.68 -2.42 12.51
C PRO A 47 -6.98 -1.08 12.26
N LEU A 48 -7.66 0.01 12.57
CA LEU A 48 -7.05 1.34 12.54
C LEU A 48 -5.77 1.38 13.38
N ASN A 49 -4.70 1.95 12.82
CA ASN A 49 -3.36 2.02 13.43
C ASN A 49 -2.71 0.65 13.72
N ALA A 50 -3.18 -0.43 13.08
CA ALA A 50 -2.45 -1.68 13.10
C ALA A 50 -1.05 -1.48 12.52
N LEU A 51 -0.03 -1.92 13.27
CA LEU A 51 1.31 -2.02 12.75
C LEU A 51 1.35 -3.19 11.76
N ILE A 52 1.76 -2.91 10.53
CA ILE A 52 1.87 -3.87 9.44
C ILE A 52 3.24 -3.75 8.78
N SER A 53 3.69 -4.85 8.19
CA SER A 53 4.77 -4.84 7.19
C SER A 53 4.15 -4.95 5.80
N VAL A 54 4.73 -4.26 4.83
CA VAL A 54 4.29 -4.34 3.43
C VAL A 54 5.46 -4.69 2.53
N ALA A 55 5.24 -5.59 1.57
CA ALA A 55 6.21 -5.94 0.55
C ALA A 55 5.57 -5.77 -0.83
N PHE A 56 6.26 -5.04 -1.70
CA PHE A 56 5.82 -4.77 -3.07
C PHE A 56 7.05 -4.57 -3.96
N THR A 57 6.84 -4.67 -5.26
CA THR A 57 7.87 -4.35 -6.25
C THR A 57 7.35 -3.23 -7.11
N LEU A 58 8.13 -2.16 -7.21
CA LEU A 58 7.94 -1.16 -8.25
C LEU A 58 8.63 -1.72 -9.48
N GLY A 59 7.88 -1.88 -10.57
CA GLY A 59 8.48 -2.16 -11.87
C GLY A 59 9.49 -1.08 -12.18
N ARG A 60 10.62 -1.46 -12.80
CA ARG A 60 11.47 -0.47 -13.44
C ARG A 60 10.66 0.06 -14.63
N ASP A 61 10.41 1.36 -14.67
CA ASP A 61 10.00 1.98 -15.93
C ASP A 61 11.17 1.73 -16.91
N ASP A 62 10.92 0.91 -17.92
CA ASP A 62 11.82 0.73 -19.06
C ASP A 62 11.80 2.03 -19.86
N ASN A 63 12.61 3.00 -19.45
CA ASN A 63 12.85 4.25 -20.18
C ASN A 63 14.34 4.39 -20.53
#